data_AF-A0A2S2G8X0-F1
#
_entry.id   AF-A0A2S2G8X0-F1
#
_cell.length_a   1.000
_cell.length_b   1.000
_cell.length_c   1.000
_cell.angle_alpha   90.00
_cell.angle_beta   90.00
_cell.angle_gamma   90.00
#
_symmetry.space_group_name_H-M   'P 1'
#
loop_
_entity.id
_entity.type
_entity.pdbx_description
1 polymer ?
#
loop_
_entity_poly.entity_id
_entity_poly.type
_entity_poly.pdbx_seq_one_letter_code
_entity_poly.pdbx_strand_id
1 'polypeptide(L)'
;MTDQPITPTRIIPAGAPLPNRGPLPGEAPPRREAPAAPPPPPPPAAFVPPAPAPAPPPLPEPQFHVHVVMAYEPPPEPTRWQRLWAWITTIGRPWQICGALALAVLPIPGIGYSVATTWASCVSLARDTWGQEAGYALALTPLAIAVIRITTSGGTLKRLLLLAVSLTGLAGAIHLYDPITWITGVRP
;
A
#
# COMPACT_ATOMS: atom_id res chain seq x y z
N MET A 1 -50.27 2.45 11.37
CA MET A 1 -49.35 3.56 11.71
C MET A 1 -48.27 3.56 10.63
N THR A 2 -48.40 4.48 9.68
CA THR A 2 -47.63 4.53 8.44
C THR A 2 -46.34 5.32 8.66
N ASP A 3 -45.20 4.68 8.40
CA ASP A 3 -43.89 5.30 8.22
C ASP A 3 -43.97 6.35 7.10
N GLN A 4 -43.90 7.63 7.47
CA GLN A 4 -43.64 8.69 6.49
C GLN A 4 -42.13 8.77 6.24
N PRO A 5 -41.66 8.72 4.98
CA PRO A 5 -40.26 8.95 4.68
C PRO A 5 -39.90 10.41 4.96
N ILE A 6 -38.89 10.62 5.80
CA ILE A 6 -38.33 11.95 6.07
C ILE A 6 -37.56 12.39 4.83
N THR A 7 -38.12 13.32 4.05
CA THR A 7 -37.41 13.95 2.94
C THR A 7 -36.44 15.00 3.49
N PRO A 8 -35.11 14.82 3.40
CA PRO A 8 -34.15 15.81 3.90
C PRO A 8 -34.30 17.11 3.09
N THR A 9 -34.85 18.15 3.72
CA THR A 9 -35.29 19.36 3.01
C THR A 9 -34.22 20.45 2.89
N ARG A 10 -32.96 20.18 3.28
CA ARG A 10 -31.86 21.13 3.03
C ARG A 10 -30.48 20.50 3.23
N ILE A 11 -29.66 20.51 2.18
CA ILE A 11 -28.21 20.34 2.30
C ILE A 11 -27.66 21.74 2.57
N ILE A 12 -27.09 21.97 3.76
CA ILE A 12 -26.36 23.21 4.06
C ILE A 12 -24.97 23.05 3.44
N PRO A 13 -24.57 23.89 2.46
CA PRO A 13 -23.24 23.81 1.86
C PRO A 13 -22.15 24.09 2.91
N ALA A 14 -21.06 23.33 2.87
CA ALA A 14 -19.91 23.54 3.73
C ALA A 14 -19.34 24.95 3.48
N GLY A 15 -19.34 25.81 4.51
CA GLY A 15 -18.83 27.18 4.45
C GLY A 15 -19.84 28.30 4.73
N ALA A 16 -21.11 27.99 5.01
CA ALA A 16 -22.04 29.01 5.52
C ALA A 16 -21.54 29.54 6.89
N PRO A 17 -21.36 30.86 7.05
CA PRO A 17 -20.85 31.42 8.30
C PRO A 17 -21.84 31.11 9.44
N LEU A 18 -21.34 30.39 10.44
CA LEU A 18 -22.08 30.14 11.67
C LEU A 18 -22.22 31.48 12.43
N PRO A 19 -23.36 31.75 13.08
CA PRO A 19 -23.54 32.95 13.88
C PRO A 19 -22.45 33.01 14.97
N ASN A 20 -21.82 34.18 15.10
CA ASN A 20 -20.60 34.40 15.89
C ASN A 20 -20.79 34.32 17.42
N ARG A 21 -22.00 34.01 17.89
CA ARG A 21 -22.29 33.72 19.29
C ARG A 21 -23.49 32.77 19.41
N GLY A 22 -23.50 31.96 20.46
CA GLY A 22 -24.69 31.23 20.88
C GLY A 22 -25.74 32.17 21.49
N PRO A 23 -27.04 31.82 21.44
CA PRO A 23 -28.10 32.61 22.08
C PRO A 23 -27.94 32.61 23.60
N LEU A 24 -28.07 33.78 24.22
CA LEU A 24 -28.01 33.94 25.69
C LEU A 24 -29.33 33.51 26.35
N PRO A 25 -29.32 33.08 27.62
CA PRO A 25 -30.51 32.62 28.31
C PRO A 25 -31.53 33.76 28.45
N GLY A 26 -32.67 33.65 27.77
CA GLY A 26 -33.75 34.66 27.77
C GLY A 26 -33.95 35.38 26.43
N GLU A 27 -33.11 35.13 25.43
CA GLU A 27 -33.29 35.69 24.08
C GLU A 27 -34.31 34.84 23.29
N ALA A 28 -35.48 35.41 23.02
CA ALA A 28 -36.49 34.74 22.19
C ALA A 28 -35.94 34.57 20.75
N PRO A 29 -36.14 33.40 20.11
CA PRO A 29 -35.69 33.20 18.74
C PRO A 29 -36.32 34.25 17.81
N PRO A 30 -35.62 34.69 16.74
CA PRO A 30 -36.18 35.64 15.79
C PRO A 30 -37.50 35.07 15.24
N ARG A 31 -38.62 35.65 15.65
CA ARG A 31 -39.94 35.29 15.12
C ARG A 31 -39.95 35.67 13.65
N ARG A 32 -40.49 34.77 12.81
CA ARG A 32 -40.83 35.09 11.42
C ARG A 32 -41.61 36.40 11.39
N GLU A 33 -41.11 37.39 10.65
CA GLU A 33 -41.97 38.44 10.14
C GLU A 33 -43.04 37.78 9.25
N ALA A 34 -44.30 38.15 9.50
CA ALA A 34 -45.39 37.69 8.66
C ALA A 34 -45.17 38.22 7.23
N PRO A 35 -45.44 37.42 6.17
CA PRO A 35 -45.34 37.90 4.81
C PRO A 35 -46.21 39.16 4.63
N ALA A 36 -45.68 40.17 3.95
CA ALA A 36 -46.45 41.36 3.57
C ALA A 36 -47.72 40.94 2.81
N ALA A 37 -48.84 41.60 3.11
CA ALA A 37 -50.13 41.30 2.49
C ALA A 37 -50.04 41.38 0.96
N PRO A 38 -50.70 40.46 0.22
CA PRO A 38 -50.65 40.46 -1.24
C PRO A 38 -51.31 41.72 -1.82
N PRO A 39 -50.83 42.23 -2.97
CA PRO A 39 -51.40 43.40 -3.63
C PRO A 39 -52.85 43.15 -4.08
N PRO A 40 -53.67 44.21 -4.25
CA PRO A 40 -55.06 44.07 -4.67
C PRO A 40 -55.18 43.42 -6.05
N PRO A 41 -56.27 42.68 -6.31
CA PRO A 41 -56.44 41.95 -7.56
C PRO A 41 -56.56 42.91 -8.76
N PRO A 42 -56.00 42.56 -9.92
CA PRO A 42 -56.17 43.32 -11.15
C PRO A 42 -57.63 43.27 -11.64
N PRO A 43 -58.08 44.25 -12.44
CA PRO A 43 -59.43 44.28 -12.98
C PRO A 43 -59.73 43.04 -13.84
N PRO A 44 -61.00 42.60 -13.93
CA PRO A 44 -61.37 41.39 -14.64
C PRO A 44 -60.98 41.47 -16.12
N ALA A 45 -60.15 40.52 -16.54
CA ALA A 45 -59.75 40.37 -17.93
C ALA A 45 -60.95 39.97 -18.79
N ALA A 46 -61.04 40.53 -20.00
CA ALA A 46 -62.06 40.19 -20.99
C ALA A 46 -62.01 38.69 -21.30
N PHE A 47 -63.19 38.08 -21.47
CA PHE A 47 -63.34 36.65 -21.73
C PHE A 47 -62.78 36.30 -23.11
N VAL A 48 -61.66 35.58 -23.15
CA VAL A 48 -61.11 34.97 -24.37
C VAL A 48 -61.54 33.50 -24.37
N PRO A 49 -62.14 32.97 -25.45
CA PRO A 49 -62.53 31.56 -25.50
C PRO A 49 -61.28 30.66 -25.33
N PRO A 50 -61.38 29.54 -24.59
CA PRO A 50 -60.24 28.67 -24.34
C PRO A 50 -59.77 28.03 -25.66
N ALA A 51 -58.45 28.10 -25.90
CA ALA A 51 -57.83 27.40 -27.01
C ALA A 51 -58.03 25.87 -26.87
N PRO A 52 -58.09 25.11 -27.98
CA PRO A 52 -58.20 23.65 -27.93
C PRO A 52 -57.03 23.06 -27.12
N ALA A 53 -57.34 22.11 -26.22
CA ALA A 53 -56.32 21.47 -25.40
C ALA A 53 -55.30 20.73 -26.28
N PRO A 54 -53.98 20.85 -26.01
CA PRO A 54 -52.97 20.10 -26.72
C PRO A 54 -53.12 18.59 -26.47
N ALA A 55 -52.87 17.79 -27.50
CA ALA A 55 -52.98 16.33 -27.44
C ALA A 55 -52.05 15.74 -26.34
N PRO A 56 -52.47 14.65 -25.66
CA PRO A 56 -51.65 14.03 -24.64
C PRO A 56 -50.32 13.49 -25.21
N PRO A 57 -49.21 13.61 -24.46
CA PRO A 57 -47.90 13.14 -24.91
C PRO A 57 -47.88 11.61 -25.09
N PRO A 58 -47.11 11.10 -26.06
CA PRO A 58 -46.96 9.65 -26.27
C PRO A 58 -46.38 8.97 -25.03
N LEU A 59 -46.91 7.79 -24.70
CA LEU A 59 -46.46 6.99 -23.56
C LEU A 59 -44.97 6.62 -23.72
N PRO A 60 -44.16 6.66 -22.65
CA PRO A 60 -42.75 6.28 -22.72
C PRO A 60 -42.59 4.82 -23.14
N GLU A 61 -41.72 4.56 -24.11
CA GLU A 61 -41.36 3.20 -24.51
C GLU A 61 -40.69 2.44 -23.35
N PRO A 62 -41.00 1.15 -23.15
CA PRO A 62 -40.41 0.36 -22.06
C PRO A 62 -38.91 0.16 -22.29
N GLN A 63 -38.09 0.78 -21.44
CA GLN A 63 -36.64 0.62 -21.44
C GLN A 63 -36.24 -0.64 -20.69
N PHE A 64 -35.85 -1.69 -21.42
CA PHE A 64 -35.33 -2.93 -20.84
C PHE A 64 -33.86 -2.76 -20.47
N HIS A 65 -33.57 -2.66 -19.17
CA HIS A 65 -32.19 -2.69 -18.64
C HIS A 65 -31.79 -4.13 -18.33
N VAL A 66 -30.97 -4.73 -19.21
CA VAL A 66 -30.41 -6.06 -18.99
C VAL A 66 -29.14 -5.92 -18.16
N HIS A 67 -29.20 -6.33 -16.89
CA HIS A 67 -28.02 -6.45 -16.05
C HIS A 67 -27.32 -7.79 -16.32
N VAL A 68 -26.23 -7.75 -17.09
CA VAL A 68 -25.35 -8.91 -17.25
C VAL A 68 -24.46 -9.00 -16.01
N VAL A 69 -24.78 -9.93 -15.12
CA VAL A 69 -23.93 -10.26 -13.98
C VAL A 69 -22.82 -11.18 -14.48
N MET A 70 -21.62 -10.62 -14.70
CA MET A 70 -20.43 -11.41 -14.92
C MET A 70 -20.14 -12.22 -13.65
N ALA A 71 -20.15 -13.54 -13.75
CA ALA A 71 -19.73 -14.40 -12.65
C ALA A 71 -18.28 -14.05 -12.27
N TYR A 72 -18.06 -13.66 -11.02
CA TYR A 72 -16.74 -13.38 -10.51
C TYR A 72 -15.97 -14.70 -10.36
N GLU A 73 -15.06 -14.98 -11.29
CA GLU A 73 -14.06 -16.03 -11.12
C GLU A 73 -13.02 -15.52 -10.10
N PRO A 74 -12.79 -16.22 -8.98
CA PRO A 74 -11.73 -15.86 -8.06
C PRO A 74 -10.39 -15.87 -8.81
N PRO A 75 -9.56 -14.81 -8.68
CA PRO A 75 -8.25 -14.81 -9.32
C PRO A 75 -7.45 -16.04 -8.86
N PRO A 76 -6.73 -16.71 -9.78
CA PRO A 76 -6.02 -17.95 -9.47
C PRO A 76 -5.05 -17.74 -8.32
N GLU A 77 -5.02 -18.69 -7.38
CA GLU A 77 -4.11 -18.60 -6.24
C GLU A 77 -2.65 -18.50 -6.72
N PRO A 78 -1.88 -17.54 -6.21
CA PRO A 78 -0.50 -17.39 -6.62
C PRO A 78 0.30 -18.64 -6.23
N THR A 79 1.02 -19.18 -7.21
CA THR A 79 1.94 -20.31 -7.01
C THR A 79 3.06 -19.93 -6.04
N ARG A 80 3.68 -20.94 -5.40
CA ARG A 80 4.80 -20.71 -4.45
C ARG A 80 5.92 -19.87 -5.07
N TRP A 81 6.20 -20.08 -6.35
CA TRP A 81 7.19 -19.32 -7.11
C TRP A 81 6.79 -17.85 -7.29
N GLN A 82 5.52 -17.57 -7.61
CA GLN A 82 5.02 -16.20 -7.71
C GLN A 82 5.05 -15.47 -6.37
N ARG A 83 4.77 -16.17 -5.26
CA ARG A 83 4.90 -15.60 -3.91
C ARG A 83 6.36 -15.25 -3.58
N LEU A 84 7.28 -16.16 -3.93
CA LEU A 84 8.71 -15.92 -3.74
C LEU A 84 9.19 -14.73 -4.59
N TRP A 85 8.78 -14.68 -5.87
CA TRP A 85 9.13 -13.56 -6.75
C TRP A 85 8.54 -12.24 -6.26
N ALA A 86 7.27 -12.23 -5.85
CA ALA A 86 6.65 -11.06 -5.26
C ALA A 86 7.44 -10.58 -4.04
N TRP A 87 7.84 -11.49 -3.15
CA TRP A 87 8.68 -11.19 -1.99
C TRP A 87 10.08 -10.69 -2.35
N ILE A 88 10.72 -11.24 -3.39
CA ILE A 88 12.03 -10.75 -3.87
C ILE A 88 11.88 -9.34 -4.44
N THR A 89 10.79 -9.06 -5.17
CA THR A 89 10.54 -7.72 -5.73
C THR A 89 10.12 -6.67 -4.70
N THR A 90 9.58 -7.08 -3.53
CA THR A 90 9.35 -6.15 -2.42
C THR A 90 10.66 -5.79 -1.72
N ILE A 91 11.66 -6.67 -1.74
CA ILE A 91 12.99 -6.39 -1.19
C ILE A 91 13.69 -5.30 -2.01
N GLY A 92 13.67 -5.35 -3.34
CA GLY A 92 14.32 -4.33 -4.17
C GLY A 92 14.01 -4.51 -5.65
N ARG A 93 14.44 -3.52 -6.47
CA ARG A 93 14.25 -3.62 -7.92
C ARG A 93 15.12 -4.77 -8.47
N PRO A 94 14.61 -5.60 -9.39
CA PRO A 94 15.34 -6.76 -9.90
C PRO A 94 16.70 -6.40 -10.49
N TRP A 95 16.81 -5.25 -11.17
CA TRP A 95 18.09 -4.78 -11.69
C TRP A 95 19.10 -4.41 -10.59
N GLN A 96 18.65 -3.95 -9.41
CA GLN A 96 19.54 -3.67 -8.28
C GLN A 96 20.06 -4.96 -7.66
N ILE A 97 19.23 -6.01 -7.64
CA ILE A 97 19.63 -7.34 -7.18
C ILE A 97 20.67 -7.92 -8.13
N CYS A 98 20.40 -7.92 -9.43
CA CYS A 98 21.36 -8.35 -10.44
C CYS A 98 22.64 -7.52 -10.41
N GLY A 99 22.53 -6.20 -10.28
CA GLY A 99 23.66 -5.28 -10.16
C GLY A 99 24.50 -5.56 -8.92
N ALA A 100 23.88 -5.78 -7.76
CA ALA A 100 24.56 -6.11 -6.52
C ALA A 100 25.29 -7.46 -6.60
N LEU A 101 24.64 -8.47 -7.17
CA LEU A 101 25.26 -9.79 -7.40
C LEU A 101 26.45 -9.69 -8.36
N ALA A 102 26.27 -8.99 -9.48
CA ALA A 102 27.36 -8.78 -10.43
C ALA A 102 28.54 -8.07 -9.77
N LEU A 103 28.29 -7.00 -9.01
CA LEU A 103 29.35 -6.22 -8.34
C LEU A 103 30.02 -7.02 -7.21
N ALA A 104 29.29 -7.92 -6.55
CA ALA A 104 29.85 -8.80 -5.52
C ALA A 104 30.83 -9.83 -6.09
N VAL A 105 30.55 -10.34 -7.29
CA VAL A 105 31.34 -11.40 -7.97
C VAL A 105 32.36 -10.83 -8.95
N LEU A 106 32.17 -9.60 -9.43
CA LEU A 106 33.10 -8.93 -10.33
C LEU A 106 34.49 -8.82 -9.67
N PRO A 107 35.55 -9.29 -10.33
CA PRO A 107 36.90 -9.15 -9.82
C PRO A 107 37.30 -7.67 -9.79
N ILE A 108 37.95 -7.25 -8.71
CA ILE A 108 38.47 -5.90 -8.62
C ILE A 108 39.69 -5.81 -9.56
N PRO A 109 39.71 -4.83 -10.50
CA PRO A 109 40.85 -4.67 -11.40
C PRO A 109 42.12 -4.39 -10.59
N GLY A 110 43.16 -5.17 -10.85
CA GLY A 110 44.46 -5.13 -10.14
C GLY A 110 44.62 -6.17 -9.03
N ILE A 111 43.54 -6.70 -8.45
CA ILE A 111 43.59 -7.72 -7.39
C ILE A 111 43.20 -9.12 -7.92
N GLY A 112 42.34 -9.17 -8.94
CA GLY A 112 41.92 -10.44 -9.58
C GLY A 112 40.88 -11.24 -8.79
N TYR A 113 40.68 -10.92 -7.51
CA TYR A 113 39.65 -11.50 -6.65
C TYR A 113 38.46 -10.54 -6.48
N SER A 114 37.27 -11.10 -6.30
CA SER A 114 36.04 -10.35 -6.02
C SER A 114 35.96 -9.99 -4.52
N VAL A 115 35.20 -8.95 -4.18
CA VAL A 115 34.97 -8.56 -2.78
C VAL A 115 34.36 -9.71 -1.98
N ALA A 116 33.43 -10.47 -2.60
CA ALA A 116 32.77 -11.59 -1.96
C ALA A 116 33.73 -12.74 -1.67
N THR A 117 34.62 -13.07 -2.62
CA THR A 117 35.65 -14.11 -2.41
C THR A 117 36.67 -13.72 -1.36
N THR A 118 37.11 -12.46 -1.34
CA THR A 118 38.06 -11.98 -0.32
C THR A 118 37.44 -12.03 1.06
N TRP A 119 36.17 -11.62 1.20
CA TRP A 119 35.45 -11.72 2.46
C TRP A 119 35.27 -13.17 2.92
N ALA A 120 34.90 -14.09 2.01
CA ALA A 120 34.82 -15.50 2.32
C ALA A 120 36.14 -16.06 2.84
N SER A 121 37.27 -15.72 2.20
CA SER A 121 38.60 -16.10 2.67
C SER A 121 38.92 -15.55 4.06
N CYS A 122 38.55 -14.29 4.36
CA CYS A 122 38.75 -13.73 5.70
C CYS A 122 37.93 -14.47 6.77
N VAL A 123 36.68 -14.85 6.45
CA VAL A 123 35.81 -15.59 7.37
C VAL A 123 36.33 -17.01 7.61
N SER A 124 36.76 -17.71 6.56
CA SER A 124 37.37 -19.04 6.69
C SER A 124 38.66 -18.97 7.51
N LEU A 125 39.53 -18.00 7.23
CA LEU A 125 40.77 -17.81 7.99
C LEU A 125 40.49 -17.52 9.46
N ALA A 126 39.50 -16.67 9.74
CA ALA A 126 39.10 -16.36 11.11
C ALA A 126 38.55 -17.57 11.86
N ARG A 127 37.81 -18.44 11.16
CA ARG A 127 37.34 -19.71 11.69
C ARG A 127 38.51 -20.65 12.03
N ASP A 128 39.49 -20.74 11.14
CA ASP A 128 40.63 -21.64 11.33
C ASP A 128 41.57 -21.18 12.44
N THR A 129 41.72 -19.86 12.63
CA THR A 129 42.63 -19.28 13.65
C THR A 129 41.99 -19.08 15.01
N TRP A 130 40.72 -18.66 15.08
CA TRP A 130 40.03 -18.33 16.33
C TRP A 130 38.85 -19.25 16.65
N GLY A 131 38.62 -20.27 15.84
CA GLY A 131 37.60 -21.29 16.04
C GLY A 131 36.26 -20.98 15.40
N GLN A 132 35.37 -21.98 15.47
CA GLN A 132 34.04 -21.97 14.87
C GLN A 132 33.19 -20.75 15.26
N GLU A 133 33.21 -20.37 16.55
CA GLU A 133 32.42 -19.27 17.07
C GLU A 133 32.82 -17.92 16.44
N ALA A 134 34.13 -17.68 16.28
CA ALA A 134 34.64 -16.46 15.66
C ALA A 134 34.27 -16.36 14.18
N GLY A 135 34.36 -17.48 13.45
CA GLY A 135 33.94 -17.56 12.04
C GLY A 135 32.46 -17.22 11.87
N TYR A 136 31.58 -17.80 12.69
CA TYR A 136 30.15 -17.50 12.64
C TYR A 136 29.82 -16.09 13.12
N ALA A 137 30.48 -15.58 14.16
CA ALA A 137 30.28 -14.21 14.61
C ALA A 137 30.63 -13.22 13.51
N LEU A 138 31.76 -13.42 12.81
CA LEU A 138 32.17 -12.60 11.68
C LEU A 138 31.22 -12.71 10.50
N ALA A 139 30.73 -13.91 10.17
CA ALA A 139 29.81 -14.11 9.06
C ALA A 139 28.41 -13.53 9.32
N LEU A 140 27.88 -13.75 10.52
CA LEU A 140 26.49 -13.41 10.87
C LEU A 140 26.29 -11.92 11.18
N THR A 141 27.32 -11.24 11.71
CA THR A 141 27.20 -9.81 12.06
C THR A 141 26.82 -8.92 10.86
N PRO A 142 27.58 -8.90 9.74
CA PRO A 142 27.21 -8.08 8.59
C PRO A 142 25.94 -8.58 7.90
N LEU A 143 25.66 -9.89 7.94
CA LEU A 143 24.42 -10.46 7.44
C LEU A 143 23.20 -9.92 8.19
N ALA A 144 23.24 -9.95 9.53
CA ALA A 144 22.18 -9.43 10.38
C ALA A 144 21.96 -7.93 10.13
N ILE A 145 23.04 -7.16 10.03
CA ILE A 145 22.97 -5.73 9.70
C ILE A 145 22.30 -5.53 8.33
N ALA A 146 22.68 -6.30 7.32
CA ALA A 146 22.10 -6.19 5.99
C ALA A 146 20.59 -6.50 5.99
N VAL A 147 20.19 -7.59 6.65
CA VAL A 147 18.78 -8.01 6.76
C VAL A 147 17.96 -6.96 7.50
N ILE A 148 18.43 -6.48 8.66
CA ILE A 148 17.73 -5.43 9.43
C ILE A 148 17.58 -4.16 8.59
N ARG A 149 18.62 -3.76 7.86
CA ARG A 149 18.59 -2.53 7.03
C ARG A 149 17.69 -2.67 5.81
N ILE A 150 17.61 -3.85 5.22
CA ILE A 150 16.72 -4.12 4.07
C ILE A 150 15.27 -4.16 4.52
N THR A 151 14.97 -4.81 5.64
CA THR A 151 13.61 -4.94 6.17
C THR A 151 13.06 -3.62 6.72
N THR A 152 13.90 -2.79 7.34
CA THR A 152 13.45 -1.50 7.93
C THR A 152 13.41 -0.34 6.95
N SER A 153 14.27 -0.34 5.93
CA SER A 153 14.50 0.84 5.08
C SER A 153 14.46 0.53 3.57
N GLY A 154 14.08 -0.69 3.18
CA GLY A 154 14.05 -1.16 1.79
C GLY A 154 15.43 -1.56 1.22
N GLY A 155 15.42 -2.32 0.12
CA GLY A 155 16.62 -2.73 -0.60
C GLY A 155 17.15 -1.65 -1.51
N THR A 156 18.28 -1.07 -1.13
CA THR A 156 19.12 -0.24 -2.00
C THR A 156 20.30 -1.08 -2.49
N LEU A 157 20.89 -0.71 -3.63
CA LEU A 157 22.01 -1.43 -4.25
C LEU A 157 23.15 -1.75 -3.25
N LYS A 158 23.55 -0.77 -2.44
CA LYS A 158 24.61 -0.95 -1.42
C LYS A 158 24.23 -1.98 -0.35
N ARG A 159 22.96 -2.02 0.07
CA ARG A 159 22.48 -2.95 1.10
C ARG A 159 22.34 -4.36 0.53
N LEU A 160 21.89 -4.48 -0.72
CA LEU A 160 21.83 -5.76 -1.43
C LEU A 160 23.24 -6.32 -1.70
N LEU A 161 24.19 -5.45 -2.01
CA LEU A 161 25.60 -5.82 -2.16
C LEU A 161 26.16 -6.33 -0.81
N LEU A 162 25.90 -5.62 0.28
CA LEU A 162 26.28 -6.07 1.61
C LEU A 162 25.66 -7.44 1.92
N LEU A 163 24.38 -7.65 1.60
CA LEU A 163 23.71 -8.94 1.78
C LEU A 163 24.38 -10.04 0.95
N ALA A 164 24.66 -9.78 -0.33
CA ALA A 164 25.32 -10.74 -1.22
C ALA A 164 26.71 -11.11 -0.72
N VAL A 165 27.54 -10.12 -0.37
CA VAL A 165 28.89 -10.35 0.19
C VAL A 165 28.81 -11.12 1.50
N SER A 166 27.87 -10.76 2.39
CA SER A 166 27.71 -11.44 3.69
C SER A 166 27.27 -12.90 3.52
N LEU A 167 26.38 -13.19 2.57
CA LEU A 167 25.97 -14.56 2.26
C LEU A 167 27.14 -15.39 1.72
N THR A 168 27.97 -14.84 0.84
CA THR A 168 29.17 -15.53 0.35
C THR A 168 30.17 -15.76 1.48
N GLY A 169 30.30 -14.80 2.42
CA GLY A 169 31.09 -14.97 3.64
C GLY A 169 30.58 -16.10 4.53
N LEU A 170 29.25 -16.17 4.72
CA LEU A 170 28.62 -17.26 5.47
C LEU A 170 28.87 -18.62 4.81
N ALA A 171 28.81 -18.70 3.49
CA ALA A 171 29.18 -19.92 2.76
C ALA A 171 30.63 -20.34 3.04
N GLY A 172 31.56 -19.39 3.19
CA GLY A 172 32.94 -19.66 3.61
C GLY A 172 33.10 -20.11 5.07
N ALA A 173 32.12 -19.83 5.95
CA ALA A 173 32.14 -20.28 7.34
C ALA A 173 31.58 -21.70 7.55
N ILE A 174 30.69 -22.15 6.64
CA ILE A 174 29.97 -23.42 6.78
C ILE A 174 30.90 -24.57 6.42
N HIS A 175 31.12 -25.48 7.38
CA HIS A 175 31.78 -26.75 7.13
C HIS A 175 30.77 -27.89 7.15
N LEU A 176 30.97 -28.90 6.29
CA LEU A 176 30.07 -30.06 6.22
C LEU A 176 29.97 -30.83 7.55
N TYR A 177 31.00 -30.69 8.39
CA TYR A 177 31.09 -31.31 9.71
C TYR A 177 30.41 -30.51 10.83
N ASP A 178 30.04 -29.23 10.62
CA ASP A 178 29.42 -28.40 11.67
C ASP A 178 28.16 -29.00 12.29
N PRO A 179 27.22 -29.59 11.52
CA PRO A 179 26.05 -30.23 12.09
C PRO A 179 26.43 -31.42 12.97
N ILE A 180 27.45 -32.18 12.56
CA ILE A 180 27.96 -33.34 13.32
C ILE A 180 28.60 -32.85 14.60
N THR A 181 29.41 -31.79 14.55
CA THR A 181 30.03 -31.17 15.74
C THR A 181 28.97 -30.64 16.71
N TRP A 182 27.88 -30.05 16.22
CA TRP A 182 26.76 -29.59 17.07
C TRP A 182 25.99 -30.73 17.71
N ILE A 183 25.78 -31.84 17.00
CA ILE A 183 25.06 -33.01 17.52
C ILE A 183 25.92 -33.83 18.47
N THR A 184 27.22 -33.97 18.18
CA THR A 184 28.11 -34.92 18.85
C THR A 184 29.09 -34.27 19.82
N GLY A 185 29.31 -32.96 19.73
CA GLY A 185 30.34 -32.23 20.49
C GLY A 185 31.78 -32.54 20.06
N VAL A 186 31.98 -33.45 19.10
CA VAL A 186 33.31 -33.87 18.63
C VAL A 186 33.81 -32.86 17.62
N ARG A 187 34.92 -32.20 17.94
CA ARG A 187 35.66 -31.33 17.02
C ARG A 187 36.64 -32.19 16.20
N PRO A 188 36.75 -31.98 14.88
CA PRO A 188 37.79 -32.62 14.07
C PRO A 188 39.20 -32.11 14.43
#